data_AF-A0A537Q8L6-F1
#
_entry.id   AF-A0A537Q8L6-F1
#
_cell.length_a   1.000
_cell.length_b   1.000
_cell.length_c   1.000
_cell.angle_alpha   90.00
_cell.angle_beta   90.00
_cell.angle_gamma   90.00
#
_symmetry.space_group_name_H-M   'P 1'
#
loop_
_entity.id
_entity.type
_entity.pdbx_description
1 polymer ?
#
loop_
_entity_poly.entity_id
_entity_poly.type
_entity_poly.pdbx_seq_one_letter_code
_entity_poly.pdbx_strand_id
1 'polypeptide(L)' 'MGSGVGAFSESEVKHLSTSDRQKLRRLAVQHLQNSREIRAIMKTNPKLFTKIKEVKGILRKKLEPARKRAPKR' A
#
# COMPACT_ATOMS: atom_id res chain seq x y z
N MET A 1 -2.66 -17.87 2.87
CA MET A 1 -1.74 -16.96 2.15
C MET A 1 -2.06 -15.53 2.56
N GLY A 2 -1.22 -14.97 3.44
CA GLY A 2 -1.54 -13.81 4.28
C GLY A 2 -1.95 -12.56 3.52
N SER A 3 -3.14 -12.04 3.83
CA SER A 3 -3.71 -10.84 3.22
C SER A 3 -2.99 -9.59 3.70
N GLY A 4 -1.86 -9.29 3.07
CA GLY A 4 -1.13 -8.03 3.24
C GLY A 4 -2.03 -6.81 3.12
N VAL A 5 -1.61 -5.70 3.72
CA VAL A 5 -2.34 -4.42 3.68
C VAL A 5 -1.71 -3.55 2.60
N GLY A 6 -2.29 -3.59 1.40
CA GLY A 6 -1.83 -2.79 0.25
C GLY A 6 -0.40 -3.17 -0.18
N ALA A 7 0.59 -2.46 0.37
CA ALA A 7 2.02 -2.67 0.09
C ALA A 7 2.81 -3.33 1.25
N PHE A 8 2.21 -3.49 2.44
CA PHE A 8 2.89 -4.06 3.60
C PHE A 8 2.52 -5.53 3.81
N SER A 9 3.50 -6.32 4.24
CA SER A 9 3.29 -7.72 4.63
C SER A 9 2.53 -7.80 5.96
N GLU A 10 1.86 -8.91 6.22
CA GLU A 10 1.11 -9.12 7.47
C GLU A 10 1.97 -8.93 8.73
N SER A 11 3.22 -9.40 8.71
CA SER A 11 4.21 -9.19 9.77
C SER A 11 4.56 -7.73 10.04
N GLU A 12 4.45 -6.85 9.03
CA GLU A 12 4.76 -5.42 9.16
C GLU A 12 3.62 -4.62 9.78
N VAL A 13 2.40 -5.13 9.67
CA VAL A 13 1.17 -4.51 10.17
C VAL A 13 0.57 -5.28 11.35
N LYS A 14 1.23 -6.35 11.83
CA LYS A 14 0.73 -7.18 12.92
C LYS A 14 0.50 -6.39 14.23
N HIS A 15 1.33 -5.37 14.47
CA HIS A 15 1.25 -4.48 15.63
C HIS A 15 0.23 -3.35 15.49
N LEU A 16 -0.42 -3.24 14.33
CA LEU A 16 -1.46 -2.23 14.10
C LEU A 16 -2.83 -2.79 14.45
N SER A 17 -3.66 -1.93 15.03
CA SER A 17 -5.07 -2.23 15.30
C SER A 17 -5.83 -2.52 13.99
N THR A 18 -6.93 -3.25 14.07
CA THR A 18 -7.78 -3.54 12.91
C THR A 18 -8.25 -2.26 12.20
N SER A 19 -8.56 -1.22 12.97
CA SER A 19 -8.95 0.10 12.45
C SER A 19 -7.81 0.78 11.68
N ASP A 20 -6.58 0.72 12.17
CA ASP A 20 -5.41 1.29 11.47
C ASP A 20 -5.04 0.50 10.23
N ARG A 21 -5.18 -0.83 10.26
CA ARG A 21 -5.03 -1.67 9.07
C ARG A 21 -6.05 -1.30 8.00
N GLN A 22 -7.32 -1.04 8.38
CA GLN A 22 -8.33 -0.57 7.43
C GLN A 22 -8.01 0.81 6.87
N LYS A 23 -7.55 1.76 7.70
CA LYS A 23 -7.10 3.09 7.24
C LYS A 23 -5.97 2.96 6.23
N LEU A 24 -4.96 2.12 6.50
CA LEU A 24 -3.87 1.86 5.57
C LEU A 24 -4.35 1.20 4.27
N ARG A 25 -5.32 0.28 4.32
CA ARG A 25 -5.94 -0.30 3.11
C ARG A 25 -6.64 0.79 2.28
N ARG A 26 -7.42 1.66 2.91
CA ARG A 26 -8.10 2.77 2.21
C ARG A 26 -7.11 3.73 1.58
N LEU A 27 -6.07 4.13 2.31
CA LEU A 27 -5.00 4.98 1.77
C LEU A 27 -4.24 4.30 0.63
N ALA A 28 -4.00 2.99 0.71
CA ALA A 28 -3.37 2.24 -0.37
C ALA A 28 -4.22 2.29 -1.66
N VAL A 29 -5.52 2.03 -1.55
CA VAL A 29 -6.46 2.12 -2.68
C VAL A 29 -6.51 3.55 -3.23
N GLN A 30 -6.58 4.55 -2.35
CA GLN A 30 -6.61 5.95 -2.75
C GLN A 30 -5.33 6.36 -3.49
N HIS A 31 -4.15 5.92 -3.04
CA HIS A 31 -2.89 6.17 -3.73
C HIS A 31 -2.78 5.41 -5.05
N LEU A 32 -3.28 4.18 -5.14
CA LEU A 32 -3.35 3.44 -6.40
C LEU A 32 -4.15 4.20 -7.46
N GLN A 33 -5.31 4.74 -7.06
CA GLN A 33 -6.20 5.48 -7.96
C GLN A 33 -5.66 6.88 -8.29
N ASN A 34 -5.09 7.58 -7.31
CA ASN A 34 -4.76 9.00 -7.45
C ASN A 34 -3.30 9.29 -7.83
N SER A 35 -2.36 8.37 -7.60
CA SER A 35 -0.94 8.62 -7.88
C SER A 35 -0.68 8.68 -9.39
N ARG A 36 -0.17 9.82 -9.86
CA ARG A 36 0.18 10.02 -11.28
C ARG A 36 1.25 9.02 -11.76
N GLU A 37 2.19 8.67 -10.89
CA GLU A 37 3.24 7.68 -11.17
C GLU A 37 2.65 6.28 -11.35
N ILE A 38 1.70 5.89 -10.49
CA ILE A 38 1.05 4.58 -10.58
C ILE A 38 0.16 4.55 -11.82
N ARG A 39 -0.59 5.63 -12.08
CA ARG A 39 -1.40 5.75 -13.30
C ARG A 39 -0.54 5.73 -14.56
N ALA A 40 0.65 6.32 -14.55
CA ALA A 40 1.58 6.25 -15.67
C ALA A 40 2.03 4.81 -15.90
N ILE A 41 2.48 4.10 -14.85
CA ILE A 41 2.87 2.69 -14.94
C ILE A 41 1.69 1.81 -15.39
N MET A 42 0.48 2.05 -14.88
CA MET A 42 -0.74 1.35 -15.28
C MET A 42 -1.09 1.57 -16.75
N LYS A 43 -0.89 2.79 -17.27
CA LYS A 43 -1.13 3.12 -18.67
C LYS A 43 -0.15 2.42 -19.59
N THR A 44 1.12 2.30 -19.17
CA THR A 44 2.15 1.65 -19.98
C THR A 44 2.07 0.12 -19.94
N ASN A 45 1.68 -0.47 -18.80
CA ASN A 45 1.58 -1.92 -18.65
C ASN A 45 0.46 -2.35 -17.67
N PRO A 46 -0.81 -2.40 -18.12
CA PRO A 46 -1.95 -2.71 -17.26
C PRO A 46 -1.93 -4.16 -16.71
N LYS A 47 -1.37 -5.11 -17.48
CA LYS A 47 -1.25 -6.54 -17.08
C LYS A 47 -0.24 -6.79 -15.97
N LEU A 48 0.64 -5.82 -15.70
CA LEU A 48 1.69 -5.95 -14.69
C LEU A 48 1.24 -5.44 -13.31
N PHE A 49 0.03 -4.88 -13.16
CA PHE A 49 -0.49 -4.35 -11.90
C PHE A 49 -0.32 -5.29 -10.69
N THR A 50 -0.47 -6.60 -10.91
CA THR A 50 -0.32 -7.65 -9.88
C THR A 50 1.13 -8.10 -9.64
N LYS A 51 2.08 -7.74 -10.52
CA LYS A 51 3.48 -8.21 -10.52
C LYS A 51 4.53 -7.11 -10.25
N ILE A 52 4.16 -5.83 -10.23
CA ILE A 52 5.16 -4.75 -10.22
C ILE A 52 5.65 -4.45 -8.78
N LYS A 53 6.88 -4.90 -8.50
CA LYS A 53 7.67 -4.49 -7.32
C LYS A 53 7.78 -2.96 -7.20
N GLU A 54 7.83 -2.22 -8.30
CA GLU A 54 7.92 -0.76 -8.32
C GLU A 54 6.67 -0.05 -7.79
N VAL A 55 5.46 -0.44 -8.21
CA VAL A 55 4.19 0.08 -7.67
C VAL A 55 4.12 -0.19 -6.17
N LYS A 56 4.49 -1.41 -5.74
CA LYS A 56 4.59 -1.74 -4.31
C LYS A 56 5.61 -0.85 -3.60
N GLY A 57 6.75 -0.54 -4.20
CA GLY A 57 7.76 0.37 -3.67
C GLY A 57 7.28 1.81 -3.53
N ILE A 58 6.60 2.34 -4.56
CA ILE A 58 6.01 3.69 -4.56
C ILE A 58 4.91 3.78 -3.50
N LEU A 59 4.01 2.79 -3.44
CA LEU A 59 3.00 2.73 -2.39
C LEU A 59 3.63 2.63 -1.01
N ARG A 60 4.68 1.82 -0.84
CA ARG A 60 5.36 1.67 0.45
C ARG A 60 5.93 3.02 0.89
N LYS A 61 6.62 3.75 0.02
CA LYS A 61 7.13 5.11 0.31
C LYS A 61 6.01 6.08 0.69
N LYS A 62 4.87 6.06 -0.02
CA LYS A 62 3.73 6.96 0.27
C LYS A 62 3.00 6.60 1.56
N LEU A 63 2.94 5.31 1.90
CA LEU A 63 2.25 4.83 3.10
C LEU A 63 3.16 4.74 4.33
N GLU A 64 4.49 4.79 4.18
CA GLU A 64 5.45 4.75 5.29
C GLU A 64 5.20 5.84 6.34
N PRO A 65 4.91 7.10 5.99
CA PRO A 65 4.61 8.15 6.96
C PRO A 65 3.32 7.83 7.75
N ALA A 66 2.29 7.33 7.06
CA ALA A 66 1.03 6.94 7.70
C ALA A 66 1.23 5.74 8.64
N ARG A 67 2.09 4.78 8.28
CA ARG A 67 2.46 3.67 9.14
C ARG A 67 3.27 4.11 10.36
N LYS A 68 4.22 5.04 10.21
CA LYS A 68 5.02 5.57 11.33
C LYS A 68 4.18 6.36 12.34
N ARG A 69 3.14 7.05 11.86
CA ARG A 69 2.19 7.81 12.70
C ARG A 69 1.11 6.95 13.35
N ALA A 70 0.88 5.74 12.85
CA ALA A 70 -0.07 4.83 13.46
C ALA A 70 0.46 4.38 14.83
N PRO A 71 -0.30 4.56 15.92
CA PRO A 71 0.13 4.14 17.24
C PRO A 71 0.34 2.62 17.24
N LYS A 72 1.54 2.19 17.64
CA LYS A 72 1.84 0.77 17.83
C LYS A 72 1.03 0.28 19.01
N ARG A 73 0.27 -0.80 18.83
CA ARG A 73 -0.49 -1.45 19.87
C ARG A 73 0.30 -2.62 20.46
#